data_AF-A0A7Y5VEE3-F1
#
_entry.id   AF-A0A7Y5VEE3-F1
#
_cell.length_a   1.000
_cell.length_b   1.000
_cell.length_c   1.000
_cell.angle_alpha   90.00
_cell.angle_beta   90.00
_cell.angle_gamma   90.00
#
_symmetry.space_group_name_H-M   'P 1'
#
loop_
_entity.id
_entity.type
_entity.pdbx_description
1 polymer ?
#
loop_
_entity_poly.entity_id
_entity_poly.type
_entity_poly.pdbx_seq_one_letter_code
_entity_poly.pdbx_strand_id
1 'polypeptide(L)'
;MQTVLHINVKDLDEAFIQDLKKQFGAADIEIHIGQTPQDWLTEERFWALIDLLDWSKEGDDDAITEPVVRALSEMLIPNIHQFEEILAEKLWQLDTRRHADASMREDPDGHFSVDYFLYDRCCVVANGKAFYEEVLNDPNKMPSGISFEPLLYIADRAFSRKTGKKLVHIPSRSYETYSNEAGWNS
;
A
#
# COMPACT_ATOMS: atom_id res chain seq x y z
N MET A 1 -7.97 27.03 -33.27
CA MET A 1 -8.02 25.56 -33.09
C MET A 1 -7.72 25.29 -31.63
N GLN A 2 -8.54 24.49 -30.97
CA GLN A 2 -8.32 24.10 -29.58
C GLN A 2 -7.36 22.90 -29.57
N THR A 3 -6.25 23.02 -28.85
CA THR A 3 -5.30 21.91 -28.64
C THR A 3 -5.72 21.16 -27.40
N VAL A 4 -6.02 19.87 -27.52
CA VAL A 4 -6.36 19.02 -26.38
C VAL A 4 -5.12 18.23 -25.97
N LEU A 5 -4.65 18.46 -24.74
CA LEU A 5 -3.53 17.73 -24.15
C LEU A 5 -4.10 16.66 -23.20
N HIS A 6 -3.74 15.40 -23.43
CA HIS A 6 -4.06 14.31 -22.51
C HIS A 6 -2.82 14.01 -21.68
N ILE A 7 -2.87 14.33 -20.38
CA ILE A 7 -1.73 14.25 -19.48
C ILE A 7 -2.18 13.50 -18.23
N ASN A 8 -1.35 12.57 -17.73
CA ASN A 8 -1.60 11.96 -16.42
C ASN A 8 -1.14 12.91 -15.32
N VAL A 9 -1.87 12.97 -14.20
CA VAL A 9 -1.52 13.84 -13.06
C VAL A 9 -0.13 13.55 -12.51
N LYS A 10 0.36 12.31 -12.58
CA LYS A 10 1.72 11.95 -12.13
C LYS A 10 2.83 12.56 -12.98
N ASP A 11 2.52 12.96 -14.21
CA ASP A 11 3.48 13.53 -15.17
C ASP A 11 3.43 15.08 -15.15
N LEU A 12 2.59 15.67 -14.28
CA LEU A 12 2.52 17.12 -14.04
C LEU A 12 3.63 17.55 -13.06
N ASP A 13 4.85 17.63 -13.57
CA ASP A 13 6.01 18.11 -12.82
C ASP A 13 6.43 19.53 -13.25
N GLU A 14 7.45 20.06 -12.56
CA GLU A 14 7.95 21.42 -12.84
C GLU A 14 8.50 21.53 -14.27
N ALA A 15 9.18 20.51 -14.78
CA ALA A 15 9.76 20.51 -16.11
C ALA A 15 8.66 20.59 -17.19
N PHE A 16 7.61 19.78 -17.04
CA PHE A 16 6.46 19.77 -17.92
C PHE A 16 5.74 21.13 -17.96
N ILE A 17 5.56 21.78 -16.81
CA ILE A 17 4.99 23.14 -16.73
C ILE A 17 5.86 24.16 -17.48
N GLN A 18 7.19 24.06 -17.37
CA GLN A 18 8.09 24.95 -18.12
C GLN A 18 7.99 24.74 -19.63
N ASP A 19 7.84 23.49 -20.07
CA ASP A 19 7.70 23.18 -21.50
C ASP A 19 6.35 23.63 -22.05
N LEU A 20 5.26 23.51 -21.28
CA LEU A 20 3.96 24.09 -21.64
C LEU A 20 4.05 25.61 -21.83
N LYS A 21 4.73 26.32 -20.92
CA LYS A 21 4.92 27.78 -21.04
C LYS A 21 5.71 28.16 -22.29
N LYS A 22 6.77 27.42 -22.61
CA LYS A 22 7.56 27.66 -23.83
C LYS A 22 6.75 27.43 -25.10
N GLN A 23 5.95 26.36 -25.11
CA GLN A 23 5.24 25.91 -26.32
C GLN A 23 3.95 26.69 -26.57
N PHE A 24 3.21 27.06 -25.53
CA PHE A 24 1.88 27.67 -25.64
C PHE A 24 1.83 29.14 -25.16
N GLY A 25 2.92 29.66 -24.58
CA GLY A 25 3.09 31.10 -24.32
C GLY A 25 1.98 31.70 -23.45
N ALA A 26 1.25 32.66 -24.03
CA ALA A 26 0.15 33.40 -23.39
C ALA A 26 -1.24 32.77 -23.64
N ALA A 27 -1.30 31.51 -24.09
CA ALA A 27 -2.57 30.82 -24.30
C ALA A 27 -3.29 30.58 -22.96
N ASP A 28 -4.61 30.74 -22.96
CA ASP A 28 -5.47 30.30 -21.86
C ASP A 28 -5.54 28.77 -21.85
N ILE A 29 -5.24 28.16 -20.70
CA ILE A 29 -5.29 26.72 -20.48
C ILE A 29 -6.52 26.41 -19.61
N GLU A 30 -7.35 25.49 -20.09
CA GLU A 30 -8.44 24.90 -19.31
C GLU A 30 -8.06 23.46 -18.91
N ILE A 31 -8.02 23.19 -17.60
CA ILE A 31 -7.71 21.86 -17.07
C ILE A 31 -9.03 21.20 -16.65
N HIS A 32 -9.44 20.18 -17.41
CA HIS A 32 -10.53 19.30 -17.00
C HIS A 32 -9.97 18.18 -16.15
N ILE A 33 -10.17 18.27 -14.83
CA ILE A 33 -9.89 17.16 -13.93
C ILE A 33 -11.04 16.17 -14.08
N GLY A 34 -10.78 15.03 -14.72
CA GLY A 34 -11.71 13.91 -14.71
C GLY A 34 -12.01 13.53 -13.26
N GLN A 35 -13.26 13.17 -12.94
CA GLN A 35 -13.61 12.81 -11.57
C GLN A 35 -12.64 11.74 -11.05
N THR A 36 -11.88 12.06 -10.00
CA THR A 36 -11.43 11.03 -9.07
C THR A 36 -12.69 10.27 -8.70
N PRO A 37 -12.78 8.94 -8.90
CA PRO A 37 -14.01 8.23 -8.60
C PRO A 37 -14.42 8.60 -7.18
N GLN A 38 -15.60 9.20 -7.03
CA GLN A 38 -16.05 9.83 -5.80
C GLN A 38 -16.13 8.83 -4.62
N ASP A 39 -16.03 7.53 -4.94
CA ASP A 39 -16.06 6.40 -4.02
C ASP A 39 -14.71 5.68 -3.86
N TRP A 40 -13.60 6.20 -4.40
CA TRP A 40 -12.28 5.56 -4.23
C TRP A 40 -11.92 5.41 -2.76
N LEU A 41 -11.34 4.25 -2.43
CA LEU A 41 -10.88 3.97 -1.08
C LEU A 41 -9.80 4.99 -0.70
N THR A 42 -10.08 5.80 0.32
CA THR A 42 -9.12 6.72 0.91
C THR A 42 -8.22 5.99 1.90
N GLU A 43 -7.06 6.56 2.22
CA GLU A 43 -6.19 6.02 3.27
C GLU A 43 -6.90 5.96 4.64
N GLU A 44 -7.70 6.95 4.99
CA GLU A 44 -8.52 6.92 6.22
C GLU A 44 -9.44 5.69 6.24
N ARG A 45 -10.08 5.38 5.12
CA ARG A 45 -10.98 4.22 5.01
C ARG A 45 -10.20 2.90 4.97
N PHE A 46 -9.01 2.87 4.38
CA PHE A 46 -8.10 1.75 4.46
C PHE A 46 -7.77 1.41 5.93
N TRP A 47 -7.35 2.39 6.73
CA TRP A 47 -7.06 2.15 8.14
C TRP A 47 -8.30 1.71 8.92
N ALA A 48 -9.47 2.29 8.64
CA ALA A 48 -10.74 1.84 9.24
C ALA A 48 -11.11 0.40 8.87
N LEU A 49 -10.65 -0.11 7.71
CA LEU A 49 -10.79 -1.52 7.34
C LEU A 49 -9.79 -2.40 8.11
N ILE A 50 -8.55 -1.95 8.28
CA ILE A 50 -7.53 -2.66 9.09
C ILE A 50 -8.00 -2.79 10.55
N ASP A 51 -8.64 -1.77 11.11
CA ASP A 51 -9.18 -1.80 12.48
C ASP A 51 -10.29 -2.86 12.67
N LEU A 52 -10.81 -3.46 11.60
CA LEU A 52 -11.79 -4.56 11.68
C LEU A 52 -11.15 -5.93 11.91
N LEU A 53 -9.81 -6.07 11.85
CA LEU A 53 -9.12 -7.33 12.14
C LEU A 53 -9.52 -7.84 13.54
N ASP A 54 -10.06 -9.06 13.60
CA ASP A 54 -10.58 -9.64 14.85
C ASP A 54 -9.49 -10.42 15.59
N TRP A 55 -8.63 -9.71 16.31
CA TRP A 55 -7.56 -10.29 17.12
C TRP A 55 -8.07 -11.18 18.27
N SER A 56 -9.37 -11.21 18.58
CA SER A 56 -9.92 -12.20 19.51
C SER A 56 -9.92 -13.64 18.94
N LYS A 57 -9.59 -13.78 17.65
CA LYS A 57 -9.48 -15.05 16.91
C LYS A 57 -8.02 -15.48 16.68
N GLU A 58 -7.09 -15.00 17.49
CA GLU A 58 -5.68 -15.38 17.41
C GLU A 58 -5.51 -16.91 17.31
N GLY A 59 -4.69 -17.35 16.35
CA GLY A 59 -4.52 -18.75 15.97
C GLY A 59 -5.39 -19.23 14.80
N ASP A 60 -6.33 -18.39 14.33
CA ASP A 60 -7.10 -18.60 13.11
C ASP A 60 -7.05 -17.34 12.22
N ASP A 61 -6.01 -17.27 11.38
CA ASP A 61 -5.74 -16.15 10.48
C ASP A 61 -6.91 -15.82 9.54
N ASP A 62 -7.63 -16.85 9.09
CA ASP A 62 -8.80 -16.68 8.24
C ASP A 62 -9.93 -15.99 9.00
N ALA A 63 -10.15 -16.36 10.26
CA ALA A 63 -11.13 -15.73 11.13
C ALA A 63 -10.73 -14.30 11.53
N ILE A 64 -9.44 -14.03 11.77
CA ILE A 64 -8.93 -12.67 12.08
C ILE A 64 -9.20 -11.72 10.91
N THR A 65 -8.93 -12.16 9.68
CA THR A 65 -9.04 -11.33 8.46
C THR A 65 -10.45 -11.25 7.88
N GLU A 66 -11.34 -12.19 8.22
CA GLU A 66 -12.67 -12.31 7.65
C GLU A 66 -13.54 -11.04 7.73
N PRO A 67 -13.55 -10.25 8.83
CA PRO A 67 -14.33 -9.01 8.88
C PRO A 67 -13.91 -8.00 7.80
N VAL A 68 -12.60 -7.88 7.56
CA VAL A 68 -12.01 -7.00 6.54
C VAL A 68 -12.39 -7.49 5.15
N VAL A 69 -12.21 -8.79 4.88
CA VAL A 69 -12.54 -9.44 3.61
C VAL A 69 -14.03 -9.25 3.28
N ARG A 70 -14.92 -9.43 4.26
CA ARG A 70 -16.37 -9.22 4.09
C ARG A 70 -16.66 -7.76 3.74
N ALA A 71 -16.19 -6.82 4.55
CA ALA A 71 -16.43 -5.39 4.32
C ALA A 71 -15.90 -4.93 2.94
N LEU A 72 -14.69 -5.36 2.58
CA LEU A 72 -14.07 -5.00 1.31
C LEU A 72 -14.80 -5.61 0.10
N SER A 73 -15.33 -6.84 0.22
CA SER A 73 -16.07 -7.52 -0.88
C SER A 73 -17.40 -6.84 -1.23
N GLU A 74 -17.98 -6.10 -0.30
CA GLU A 74 -19.20 -5.32 -0.50
C GLU A 74 -18.93 -4.00 -1.26
N MET A 75 -17.68 -3.52 -1.26
CA MET A 75 -17.27 -2.29 -1.96
C MET A 75 -17.18 -2.49 -3.49
N LEU A 76 -17.04 -1.38 -4.23
CA LEU A 76 -16.81 -1.43 -5.68
C LEU A 76 -15.45 -2.05 -6.00
N ILE A 77 -15.34 -2.73 -7.15
CA ILE A 77 -14.08 -3.38 -7.59
C ILE A 77 -12.87 -2.43 -7.57
N PRO A 78 -12.98 -1.17 -8.07
CA PRO A 78 -11.87 -0.22 -7.96
C PRO A 78 -11.37 0.02 -6.54
N ASN A 79 -12.21 -0.14 -5.52
CA ASN A 79 -11.81 0.02 -4.12
C ASN A 79 -11.05 -1.19 -3.59
N ILE A 80 -11.30 -2.38 -4.13
CA ILE A 80 -10.51 -3.58 -3.84
C ILE A 80 -9.11 -3.42 -4.43
N HIS A 81 -9.00 -2.93 -5.66
CA HIS A 81 -7.70 -2.59 -6.25
C HIS A 81 -6.99 -1.47 -5.47
N GLN A 82 -7.74 -0.43 -5.08
CA GLN A 82 -7.17 0.68 -4.31
C GLN A 82 -6.72 0.24 -2.90
N PHE A 83 -7.37 -0.76 -2.28
CA PHE A 83 -6.88 -1.38 -1.06
C PHE A 83 -5.50 -2.01 -1.26
N GLU A 84 -5.32 -2.75 -2.35
CA GLU A 84 -4.04 -3.37 -2.70
C GLU A 84 -2.96 -2.33 -3.01
N GLU A 85 -3.30 -1.25 -3.72
CA GLU A 85 -2.38 -0.11 -3.95
C GLU A 85 -1.92 0.54 -2.65
N ILE A 86 -2.84 0.85 -1.74
CA ILE A 86 -2.51 1.48 -0.45
C ILE A 86 -1.67 0.52 0.41
N LEU A 87 -2.07 -0.75 0.52
CA LEU A 87 -1.31 -1.76 1.27
C LEU A 87 0.11 -1.88 0.73
N ALA A 88 0.27 -2.04 -0.59
CA ALA A 88 1.56 -2.16 -1.22
C ALA A 88 2.44 -0.93 -0.99
N GLU A 89 1.87 0.28 -1.05
CA GLU A 89 2.58 1.50 -0.73
C GLU A 89 3.07 1.53 0.73
N LYS A 90 2.23 1.16 1.71
CA LYS A 90 2.63 1.14 3.13
C LYS A 90 3.75 0.13 3.39
N LEU A 91 3.65 -1.06 2.81
CA LEU A 91 4.71 -2.08 2.91
C LEU A 91 6.00 -1.62 2.23
N TRP A 92 5.90 -0.97 1.07
CA TRP A 92 7.05 -0.40 0.35
C TRP A 92 7.74 0.72 1.15
N GLN A 93 7.00 1.56 1.87
CA GLN A 93 7.57 2.60 2.74
C GLN A 93 8.40 2.02 3.91
N LEU A 94 8.02 0.85 4.42
CA LEU A 94 8.77 0.13 5.44
C LEU A 94 9.92 -0.73 4.88
N ASP A 95 10.01 -0.90 3.57
CA ASP A 95 11.07 -1.68 2.89
C ASP A 95 12.40 -0.92 2.89
N THR A 96 13.06 -0.81 4.03
CA THR A 96 14.35 -0.12 4.13
C THR A 96 15.36 -0.93 4.91
N ARG A 97 16.65 -0.68 4.64
CA ARG A 97 17.74 -1.37 5.34
C ARG A 97 17.65 -1.24 6.85
N ARG A 98 17.27 -0.07 7.35
CA ARG A 98 17.14 0.21 8.80
C ARG A 98 16.01 -0.59 9.45
N HIS A 99 14.88 -0.78 8.77
CA HIS A 99 13.79 -1.62 9.28
C HIS A 99 14.16 -3.10 9.21
N ALA A 100 14.85 -3.52 8.15
CA ALA A 100 15.34 -4.88 8.00
C ALA A 100 16.33 -5.25 9.12
N ASP A 101 17.37 -4.44 9.34
CA ASP A 101 18.33 -4.65 10.43
C ASP A 101 17.64 -4.68 11.81
N ALA A 102 16.58 -3.88 11.98
CA ALA A 102 15.78 -3.84 13.19
C ALA A 102 14.94 -5.11 13.42
N SER A 103 14.33 -5.67 12.37
CA SER A 103 13.54 -6.91 12.43
C SER A 103 14.38 -8.11 12.86
N MET A 104 15.67 -8.12 12.50
CA MET A 104 16.62 -9.20 12.75
C MET A 104 17.32 -9.15 14.11
N ARG A 105 17.05 -8.14 14.96
CA ARG A 105 17.84 -7.90 16.18
C ARG A 105 17.94 -9.11 17.13
N GLU A 106 16.94 -9.97 17.14
CA GLU A 106 16.87 -11.14 18.02
C GLU A 106 17.23 -12.45 17.29
N ASP A 107 17.58 -12.40 16.00
CA ASP A 107 18.01 -13.58 15.23
C ASP A 107 19.47 -13.95 15.57
N PRO A 108 19.72 -15.09 16.26
CA PRO A 108 21.07 -15.48 16.67
C PRO A 108 21.97 -15.89 15.51
N ASP A 109 21.37 -16.33 14.40
CA ASP A 109 22.08 -16.85 13.23
C ASP A 109 22.34 -15.75 12.18
N GLY A 110 21.68 -14.59 12.31
CA GLY A 110 21.91 -13.41 11.49
C GLY A 110 21.50 -13.59 10.02
N HIS A 111 20.63 -14.56 9.73
CA HIS A 111 20.18 -14.85 8.37
C HIS A 111 18.97 -13.97 8.00
N PHE A 112 19.19 -13.02 7.08
CA PHE A 112 18.09 -12.19 6.58
C PHE A 112 17.20 -13.00 5.63
N SER A 113 15.93 -13.15 5.99
CA SER A 113 14.89 -13.72 5.13
C SER A 113 14.00 -12.60 4.57
N VAL A 114 13.95 -12.53 3.24
CA VAL A 114 13.14 -11.54 2.52
C VAL A 114 11.64 -11.72 2.79
N ASP A 115 11.19 -12.96 2.97
CA ASP A 115 9.78 -13.29 3.21
C ASP A 115 9.39 -12.94 4.64
N TYR A 116 10.20 -13.33 5.63
CA TYR A 116 9.92 -12.97 7.03
C TYR A 116 9.88 -11.45 7.22
N PHE A 117 10.82 -10.72 6.62
CA PHE A 117 10.79 -9.26 6.70
C PHE A 117 9.53 -8.65 6.04
N LEU A 118 9.04 -9.22 4.93
CA LEU A 118 7.75 -8.81 4.36
C LEU A 118 6.60 -9.07 5.35
N TYR A 119 6.58 -10.22 6.01
CA TYR A 119 5.52 -10.57 6.95
C TYR A 119 5.58 -9.76 8.25
N ASP A 120 6.77 -9.35 8.69
CA ASP A 120 6.94 -8.42 9.82
C ASP A 120 6.40 -7.04 9.45
N ARG A 121 6.66 -6.55 8.22
CA ARG A 121 6.05 -5.31 7.70
C ARG A 121 4.52 -5.42 7.64
N CYS A 122 3.98 -6.59 7.28
CA CYS A 122 2.54 -6.84 7.33
C CYS A 122 2.00 -6.76 8.76
N CYS A 123 2.72 -7.31 9.75
CA CYS A 123 2.35 -7.19 11.17
C CYS A 123 2.29 -5.72 11.61
N VAL A 124 3.24 -4.89 11.19
CA VAL A 124 3.23 -3.45 11.49
C VAL A 124 1.96 -2.78 10.97
N VAL A 125 1.60 -3.01 9.71
CA VAL A 125 0.36 -2.46 9.13
C VAL A 125 -0.88 -3.00 9.84
N ALA A 126 -0.91 -4.30 10.15
CA ALA A 126 -2.04 -4.97 10.80
C ALA A 126 -2.31 -4.48 12.24
N ASN A 127 -1.30 -3.93 12.92
CA ASN A 127 -1.43 -3.29 14.22
C ASN A 127 -2.00 -1.85 14.15
N GLY A 128 -2.41 -1.41 12.95
CA GLY A 128 -3.14 -0.18 12.73
C GLY A 128 -2.25 1.05 12.54
N LYS A 129 -2.91 2.15 12.20
CA LYS A 129 -2.26 3.38 11.72
C LYS A 129 -1.22 3.94 12.69
N ALA A 130 -1.55 4.01 13.98
CA ALA A 130 -0.68 4.64 14.97
C ALA A 130 0.65 3.88 15.13
N PHE A 131 0.59 2.55 15.17
CA PHE A 131 1.78 1.72 15.27
C PHE A 131 2.60 1.76 13.97
N TYR A 132 1.92 1.72 12.81
CA TYR A 132 2.55 1.92 11.52
C TYR A 132 3.36 3.23 11.47
N GLU A 133 2.75 4.36 11.86
CA GLU A 133 3.41 5.66 11.88
C GLU A 133 4.57 5.71 12.89
N GLU A 134 4.45 5.05 14.04
CA GLU A 134 5.54 4.95 15.02
C GLU A 134 6.75 4.23 14.42
N VAL A 135 6.53 3.05 13.82
CA VAL A 135 7.60 2.24 13.21
C VAL A 135 8.21 2.94 12.01
N LEU A 136 7.39 3.55 11.15
CA LEU A 136 7.86 4.29 9.97
C LEU A 136 8.84 5.41 10.34
N ASN A 137 8.60 6.09 11.47
CA ASN A 137 9.43 7.19 11.94
C ASN A 137 10.62 6.73 12.81
N ASP A 138 10.49 5.60 13.50
CA ASP A 138 11.56 5.00 14.29
C ASP A 138 11.71 3.50 13.96
N PRO A 139 12.64 3.13 13.06
CA PRO A 139 12.89 1.74 12.72
C PRO A 139 13.23 0.87 13.94
N ASN A 140 13.65 1.44 15.07
CA ASN A 140 13.91 0.66 16.27
C ASN A 140 12.64 0.07 16.89
N LYS A 141 11.47 0.55 16.50
CA LYS A 141 10.16 0.02 16.93
C LYS A 141 9.68 -1.14 16.08
N MET A 142 10.40 -1.50 15.01
CA MET A 142 10.10 -2.68 14.21
C MET A 142 9.96 -3.91 15.14
N PRO A 143 8.84 -4.63 15.08
CA PRO A 143 8.65 -5.84 15.85
C PRO A 143 9.68 -6.90 15.43
N SER A 144 10.02 -7.79 16.36
CA SER A 144 10.85 -8.97 16.10
C SER A 144 10.11 -10.20 16.62
N GLY A 145 10.16 -11.29 15.87
CA GLY A 145 9.52 -12.56 16.25
C GLY A 145 7.99 -12.60 16.15
N ILE A 146 7.35 -11.58 15.57
CA ILE A 146 5.91 -11.56 15.29
C ILE A 146 5.67 -11.06 13.86
N SER A 147 4.84 -11.80 13.12
CA SER A 147 4.57 -11.58 11.70
C SER A 147 3.09 -11.76 11.40
N PHE A 148 2.62 -11.24 10.25
CA PHE A 148 1.22 -11.39 9.84
C PHE A 148 1.06 -11.41 8.32
N GLU A 149 1.56 -12.47 7.69
CA GLU A 149 1.38 -12.75 6.24
C GLU A 149 -0.07 -12.62 5.73
N PRO A 150 -1.13 -13.07 6.45
CA PRO A 150 -2.51 -13.10 5.94
C PRO A 150 -3.03 -11.79 5.36
N LEU A 151 -2.45 -10.66 5.77
CA LEU A 151 -2.78 -9.33 5.26
C LEU A 151 -2.66 -9.23 3.72
N LEU A 152 -1.67 -9.90 3.13
CA LEU A 152 -1.42 -9.90 1.68
C LEU A 152 -2.57 -10.50 0.87
N TYR A 153 -3.36 -11.39 1.46
CA TYR A 153 -4.41 -12.14 0.76
C TYR A 153 -5.80 -11.49 0.86
N ILE A 154 -5.96 -10.41 1.63
CA ILE A 154 -7.27 -9.79 1.88
C ILE A 154 -7.93 -9.31 0.57
N ALA A 155 -7.18 -8.62 -0.28
CA ALA A 155 -7.70 -8.09 -1.55
C ALA A 155 -8.13 -9.21 -2.50
N ASP A 156 -7.30 -10.24 -2.66
CA ASP A 156 -7.61 -11.41 -3.50
C ASP A 156 -8.84 -12.17 -2.97
N ARG A 157 -8.92 -12.40 -1.66
CA ARG A 157 -10.09 -13.04 -1.02
C ARG A 157 -11.35 -12.22 -1.22
N ALA A 158 -11.30 -10.90 -1.03
CA ALA A 158 -12.44 -10.01 -1.23
C ALA A 158 -12.91 -9.98 -2.69
N PHE A 159 -11.97 -9.90 -3.63
CA PHE A 159 -12.25 -9.90 -5.07
C PHE A 159 -12.84 -11.25 -5.52
N SER A 160 -12.23 -12.36 -5.08
CA SER A 160 -12.71 -13.72 -5.35
C SER A 160 -14.11 -13.94 -4.80
N ARG A 161 -14.39 -13.47 -3.58
CA ARG A 161 -15.74 -13.52 -3.00
C ARG A 161 -16.75 -12.72 -3.81
N LYS A 162 -16.37 -11.52 -4.27
CA LYS A 162 -17.27 -10.63 -5.02
C LYS A 162 -17.57 -11.14 -6.43
N THR A 163 -16.58 -11.70 -7.10
CA THR A 163 -16.62 -11.94 -8.55
C THR A 163 -16.58 -13.41 -8.96
N GLY A 164 -16.19 -14.30 -8.04
CA GLY A 164 -15.88 -15.71 -8.32
C GLY A 164 -14.60 -15.91 -9.14
N LYS A 165 -13.74 -14.90 -9.29
CA LYS A 165 -12.51 -14.92 -10.10
C LYS A 165 -11.31 -14.53 -9.25
N LYS A 166 -10.12 -14.99 -9.64
CA LYS A 166 -8.85 -14.55 -9.03
C LYS A 166 -8.58 -13.07 -9.36
N LEU A 167 -8.02 -12.34 -8.41
CA LEU A 167 -7.56 -10.98 -8.65
C LEU A 167 -6.35 -10.98 -9.60
N VAL A 168 -6.43 -10.16 -10.65
CA VAL A 168 -5.32 -9.91 -11.58
C VAL A 168 -5.08 -8.41 -11.59
N HIS A 169 -4.57 -7.91 -10.47
CA HIS A 169 -4.13 -6.54 -10.29
C HIS A 169 -2.67 -6.58 -9.84
N ILE A 170 -1.88 -5.65 -10.34
CA ILE A 170 -0.48 -5.48 -9.94
C ILE A 170 -0.39 -4.04 -9.47
N PRO A 171 -0.16 -3.80 -8.17
CA PRO A 171 -0.06 -2.44 -7.66
C PRO A 171 1.13 -1.69 -8.24
N SER A 172 1.06 -0.36 -8.19
CA SER A 172 2.04 0.55 -8.77
C SER A 172 3.41 0.49 -8.06
N ARG A 173 3.41 0.06 -6.80
CA ARG A 173 4.61 -0.28 -6.02
C ARG A 173 4.58 -1.78 -5.73
N SER A 174 5.74 -2.42 -5.85
CA SER A 174 5.92 -3.79 -5.36
C SER A 174 6.16 -3.75 -3.86
N TYR A 175 5.43 -4.58 -3.10
CA TYR A 175 5.66 -4.74 -1.67
C TYR A 175 6.84 -5.69 -1.37
N GLU A 176 7.32 -6.43 -2.37
CA GLU A 176 8.44 -7.36 -2.24
C GLU A 176 9.67 -6.68 -1.67
N THR A 177 10.39 -7.38 -0.80
CA THR A 177 11.61 -6.87 -0.18
C THR A 177 12.64 -6.44 -1.25
N TYR A 178 13.32 -5.32 -1.02
CA TYR A 178 14.22 -4.61 -1.97
C TYR A 178 13.54 -3.80 -3.07
N SER A 179 12.21 -3.76 -3.14
CA SER A 179 11.50 -2.94 -4.15
C SER A 179 11.60 -1.43 -3.90
N ASN A 180 11.89 -1.00 -2.67
CA ASN A 180 12.24 0.40 -2.37
C ASN A 180 13.75 0.60 -2.48
N GLU A 181 14.28 0.54 -3.69
CA GLU A 181 15.73 0.62 -3.96
C GLU A 181 16.42 1.79 -3.22
N ALA A 182 15.76 2.95 -3.12
CA ALA A 182 16.26 4.11 -2.39
C ALA A 182 16.40 3.84 -0.88
N GLY A 183 15.46 3.11 -0.27
CA GLY A 183 15.47 2.71 1.13
C GLY A 183 16.58 1.70 1.49
N TRP A 184 17.23 1.09 0.49
CA TRP A 184 18.30 0.10 0.67
C TRP A 184 19.71 0.62 0.38
N ASN A 185 19.83 1.84 -0.16
CA ASN A 185 21.11 2.47 -0.49
C ASN A 185 21.81 3.14 0.71
N SER A 186 21.29 2.96 1.93
CA SER A 186 21.75 3.63 3.17
C SER A 186 22.18 2.63 4.23
#